data_AF-A0A7C5W5E7-F1
#
_entry.id   AF-A0A7C5W5E7-F1
#
_cell.length_a   1.000
_cell.length_b   1.000
_cell.length_c   1.000
_cell.angle_alpha   90.00
_cell.angle_beta   90.00
_cell.angle_gamma   90.00
#
_symmetry.space_group_name_H-M   'P 1'
#
loop_
_entity.id
_entity.type
_entity.pdbx_description
1 polymer ?
#
loop_
_entity_poly.entity_id
_entity_poly.type
_entity_poly.pdbx_seq_one_letter_code
_entity_poly.pdbx_strand_id
1 'polypeptide(L)'
;MKTRLLLMLSFVLAVLTTYPQTAEDALRYSRTSPLGSARFMSMSGAYGAIGADFSALSVNPAGIGVFRSSDFTITPLITFNETETRYFGELNDDNKYHLGLANFGLVFTSDLDKGKESGWKNLQFGIGYTRLNNYNNRVFIQGFNNNSSLMTSYVHAADFNTPENLDNFTTGLAYDTWLI
;
A
#
# COMPACT_ATOMS: atom_id res chain seq x y z
N MET A 1 39.84 12.93 -10.81
CA MET A 1 39.64 11.50 -11.16
C MET A 1 38.97 10.72 -10.04
N LYS A 2 39.45 10.80 -8.78
CA LYS A 2 38.89 10.07 -7.62
C LYS A 2 37.38 10.30 -7.39
N THR A 3 36.90 11.55 -7.47
CA THR A 3 35.47 11.88 -7.27
C THR A 3 34.54 11.30 -8.34
N ARG A 4 35.01 11.22 -9.59
CA ARG A 4 34.25 10.58 -10.69
C ARG A 4 34.16 9.07 -10.50
N LEU A 5 35.22 8.47 -9.99
CA LEU A 5 35.27 7.04 -9.67
C LEU A 5 34.32 6.68 -8.50
N LEU A 6 34.26 7.55 -7.48
CA LEU A 6 33.31 7.40 -6.37
C LEU A 6 31.85 7.54 -6.82
N LEU A 7 31.55 8.48 -7.72
CA LEU A 7 30.20 8.61 -8.29
C LEU A 7 29.81 7.37 -9.10
N MET A 8 30.70 6.87 -9.94
CA MET A 8 30.45 5.62 -10.68
C MET A 8 30.25 4.43 -9.74
N LEU A 9 31.08 4.30 -8.70
CA LEU A 9 30.93 3.24 -7.71
C LEU A 9 29.59 3.35 -6.97
N SER A 10 29.19 4.56 -6.55
CA SER A 10 27.90 4.77 -5.87
C SER A 10 26.71 4.41 -6.77
N PHE A 11 26.80 4.71 -8.07
CA PHE A 11 25.77 4.35 -9.03
C PHE A 11 25.69 2.82 -9.22
N VAL A 12 26.83 2.13 -9.33
CA VAL A 12 26.88 0.67 -9.42
C VAL A 12 26.29 0.01 -8.18
N LEU A 13 26.65 0.48 -6.97
CA LEU A 13 26.06 -0.04 -5.73
C LEU A 13 24.55 0.23 -5.63
N ALA A 14 24.07 1.37 -6.13
CA ALA A 14 22.64 1.67 -6.15
C ALA A 14 21.87 0.69 -7.06
N VAL A 15 22.41 0.37 -8.24
CA VAL A 15 21.77 -0.58 -9.18
C VAL A 15 21.69 -2.00 -8.60
N LEU A 16 22.70 -2.43 -7.84
CA LEU A 16 22.71 -3.77 -7.20
C LEU A 16 21.62 -3.99 -6.15
N THR A 17 20.97 -2.92 -5.68
CA THR A 17 19.90 -2.99 -4.66
C THR A 17 18.48 -2.91 -5.23
N THR A 18 18.35 -2.86 -6.56
CA THR A 18 17.03 -2.72 -7.20
C THR A 18 16.30 -4.07 -7.29
N TYR A 19 15.01 -4.05 -6.94
CA TYR A 19 14.12 -5.20 -7.13
C TYR A 19 13.34 -5.03 -8.43
N PRO A 20 13.13 -6.11 -9.21
CA PRO A 20 12.28 -6.06 -10.40
C PRO A 20 10.84 -5.73 -10.00
N GLN A 21 10.21 -4.81 -10.73
CA GLN A 21 8.79 -4.48 -10.57
C GLN A 21 7.95 -5.26 -11.59
N THR A 22 6.75 -5.66 -11.18
CA THR A 22 5.80 -6.34 -12.07
C THR A 22 4.83 -5.35 -12.73
N ALA A 23 4.18 -5.78 -13.82
CA ALA A 23 3.13 -4.98 -14.44
C ALA A 23 1.94 -4.77 -13.48
N GLU A 24 1.68 -5.76 -12.61
CA GLU A 24 0.70 -5.72 -11.54
C GLU A 24 1.01 -4.62 -10.52
N ASP A 25 2.29 -4.42 -10.15
CA ASP A 25 2.71 -3.35 -9.25
C ASP A 25 2.44 -1.98 -9.88
N ALA A 26 2.80 -1.80 -11.15
CA ALA A 26 2.53 -0.56 -11.89
C ALA A 26 1.02 -0.27 -11.95
N LEU A 27 0.19 -1.29 -12.19
CA LEU A 27 -1.26 -1.14 -12.18
C LEU A 27 -1.82 -0.80 -10.79
N ARG A 28 -1.29 -1.43 -9.73
CA ARG A 28 -1.71 -1.20 -8.35
C ARG A 28 -1.39 0.21 -7.86
N TYR A 29 -0.27 0.79 -8.28
CA TYR A 29 0.12 2.14 -7.90
C TYR A 29 -0.45 3.23 -8.83
N SER A 30 -0.77 2.91 -10.08
CA SER A 30 -1.40 3.86 -11.01
C SER A 30 -2.87 4.16 -10.68
N ARG A 31 -3.56 3.23 -10.02
CA ARG A 31 -4.93 3.44 -9.54
C ARG A 31 -4.90 4.03 -8.14
N THR A 32 -5.13 5.34 -8.04
CA THR A 32 -5.31 6.03 -6.77
C THR A 32 -6.78 6.10 -6.40
N SER A 33 -7.09 5.80 -5.14
CA SER A 33 -8.42 6.04 -4.57
C SER A 33 -8.44 7.47 -4.02
N PRO A 34 -9.53 8.22 -4.20
CA PRO A 34 -9.61 9.57 -3.67
C PRO A 34 -9.84 9.51 -2.16
N LEU A 35 -8.77 9.29 -1.39
CA LEU A 35 -8.74 9.39 0.06
C LEU A 35 -8.23 10.79 0.46
N GLY A 36 -8.85 11.40 1.46
CA GLY A 36 -8.54 12.77 1.86
C GLY A 36 -9.56 13.33 2.84
N SER A 37 -9.81 14.64 2.77
CA SER A 37 -10.87 15.27 3.56
C SER A 37 -12.25 14.70 3.22
N ALA A 38 -13.21 14.79 4.13
CA ALA A 38 -14.59 14.37 3.86
C ALA A 38 -15.17 15.08 2.61
N ARG A 39 -14.83 16.36 2.42
CA ARG A 39 -15.23 17.15 1.24
C ARG A 39 -14.59 16.61 -0.04
N PHE A 40 -13.27 16.36 -0.03
CA PHE A 40 -12.54 15.80 -1.16
C PHE A 40 -13.08 14.42 -1.56
N MET A 41 -13.31 13.55 -0.58
CA MET A 41 -13.86 12.21 -0.79
C MET A 41 -15.32 12.24 -1.26
N SER A 42 -16.15 13.15 -0.74
CA SER A 42 -17.57 13.28 -1.15
C SER A 42 -17.73 13.60 -2.64
N MET A 43 -16.75 14.27 -3.24
CA MET A 43 -16.73 14.56 -4.68
C MET A 43 -15.85 13.57 -5.46
N SER A 44 -15.53 12.41 -4.87
CA SER A 44 -14.70 11.37 -5.50
C SER A 44 -13.35 11.90 -6.02
N GLY A 45 -12.75 12.87 -5.33
CA GLY A 45 -11.46 13.45 -5.72
C GLY A 45 -11.51 14.42 -6.91
N ALA A 46 -12.70 14.82 -7.38
CA ALA A 46 -12.87 15.83 -8.43
C ALA A 46 -12.44 17.26 -8.00
N TYR A 47 -11.87 17.40 -6.81
CA TYR A 47 -11.29 18.63 -6.24
C TYR A 47 -9.87 18.88 -6.82
N GLY A 48 -9.80 19.18 -8.13
CA GLY A 48 -8.55 19.60 -8.80
C GLY A 48 -8.41 21.11 -8.99
N ALA A 49 -9.54 21.83 -9.13
CA ALA A 49 -9.55 23.25 -9.50
C ALA A 49 -10.44 24.14 -8.61
N ILE A 50 -11.20 23.54 -7.70
CA ILE A 50 -12.25 24.24 -6.94
C ILE A 50 -11.91 24.13 -5.46
N GLY A 51 -11.53 25.24 -4.82
CA GLY A 51 -11.59 25.41 -3.37
C GLY A 51 -10.32 25.15 -2.57
N ALA A 52 -10.26 25.82 -1.41
CA ALA A 52 -9.26 25.67 -0.37
C ALA A 52 -9.52 24.39 0.44
N ASP A 53 -9.06 23.24 -0.07
CA ASP A 53 -9.04 21.96 0.64
C ASP A 53 -7.64 21.38 0.63
N PHE A 54 -7.13 20.96 1.79
CA PHE A 54 -5.76 20.47 1.89
C PHE A 54 -5.51 19.20 1.06
N SER A 55 -6.51 18.32 0.92
CA SER A 55 -6.38 17.10 0.13
C SER A 55 -6.39 17.37 -1.39
N ALA A 56 -6.88 18.53 -1.84
CA ALA A 56 -6.74 18.92 -3.24
C ALA A 56 -5.27 19.10 -3.65
N LEU A 57 -4.37 19.42 -2.69
CA LEU A 57 -2.95 19.62 -2.96
C LEU A 57 -2.24 18.36 -3.48
N SER A 58 -2.74 17.16 -3.15
CA SER A 58 -2.18 15.92 -3.70
C SER A 58 -2.57 15.64 -5.15
N VAL A 59 -3.61 16.32 -5.66
CA VAL A 59 -4.03 16.24 -7.06
C VAL A 59 -3.48 17.41 -7.85
N ASN A 60 -3.62 18.63 -7.32
CA ASN A 60 -3.14 19.86 -7.93
C ASN A 60 -2.55 20.80 -6.85
N PRO A 61 -1.22 20.85 -6.71
CA PRO A 61 -0.54 21.74 -5.76
C PRO A 61 -0.85 23.23 -5.98
N ALA A 62 -1.20 23.66 -7.20
CA ALA A 62 -1.55 25.06 -7.49
C ALA A 62 -2.83 25.52 -6.78
N GLY A 63 -3.68 24.57 -6.35
CA GLY A 63 -4.88 24.84 -5.55
C GLY A 63 -4.58 25.55 -4.22
N ILE A 64 -3.33 25.50 -3.74
CA ILE A 64 -2.93 26.22 -2.52
C ILE A 64 -3.15 27.73 -2.63
N GLY A 65 -3.07 28.29 -3.84
CA GLY A 65 -3.29 29.72 -4.08
C GLY A 65 -4.72 30.20 -3.80
N VAL A 66 -5.67 29.27 -3.67
CA VAL A 66 -7.08 29.56 -3.35
C VAL A 66 -7.26 29.81 -1.84
N PHE A 67 -6.34 29.37 -0.98
CA PHE A 67 -6.39 29.66 0.45
C PHE A 67 -6.20 31.17 0.69
N ARG A 68 -7.23 31.78 1.30
CA ARG A 68 -7.25 33.21 1.67
C ARG A 68 -6.89 33.46 3.14
N SER A 69 -6.93 32.42 3.95
CA SER A 69 -6.57 32.45 5.37
C SER A 69 -5.81 31.18 5.73
N SER A 70 -5.01 31.26 6.78
CA SER A 70 -4.37 30.07 7.35
C SER A 70 -5.43 29.09 7.83
N ASP A 71 -5.24 27.80 7.58
CA ASP A 71 -6.21 26.75 7.84
C ASP A 71 -5.55 25.51 8.45
N PHE A 72 -6.29 24.82 9.30
CA PHE A 72 -5.90 23.56 9.92
C PHE A 72 -6.97 22.51 9.59
N THR A 73 -6.54 21.39 9.02
CA THR A 73 -7.42 20.28 8.63
C THR A 73 -6.94 18.99 9.26
N ILE A 74 -7.88 18.21 9.79
CA ILE A 74 -7.65 16.83 10.23
C ILE A 74 -8.89 16.00 9.89
N THR A 75 -8.70 14.84 9.26
CA THR A 75 -9.82 13.96 8.88
C THR A 75 -9.56 12.54 9.37
N PRO A 76 -10.28 12.06 10.40
CA PRO A 76 -10.25 10.65 10.77
C PRO A 76 -10.88 9.79 9.67
N LEU A 77 -10.39 8.56 9.53
CA LEU A 77 -10.85 7.61 8.52
C LEU A 77 -11.27 6.32 9.21
N ILE A 78 -12.48 5.85 8.91
CA ILE A 78 -12.92 4.51 9.27
C ILE A 78 -13.09 3.73 7.97
N THR A 79 -12.39 2.61 7.83
CA THR A 79 -12.51 1.71 6.68
C THR A 79 -13.10 0.38 7.13
N PHE A 80 -14.03 -0.13 6.33
CA PHE A 80 -14.67 -1.42 6.45
C PHE A 80 -14.24 -2.25 5.24
N ASN A 81 -13.44 -3.28 5.47
CA ASN A 81 -12.98 -4.18 4.42
C ASN A 81 -13.55 -5.57 4.67
N GLU A 82 -14.22 -6.12 3.66
CA GLU A 82 -14.73 -7.48 3.64
C GLU A 82 -14.02 -8.23 2.52
N THR A 83 -13.48 -9.41 2.81
CA THR A 83 -12.87 -10.30 1.82
C THR A 83 -13.56 -11.66 1.88
N GLU A 84 -14.27 -12.00 0.82
CA GLU A 84 -14.81 -13.35 0.59
C GLU A 84 -13.74 -14.19 -0.11
N THR A 85 -13.52 -15.41 0.39
CA THR A 85 -12.67 -16.41 -0.26
C THR A 85 -13.45 -17.68 -0.50
N ARG A 86 -13.19 -18.31 -1.65
CA ARG A 86 -13.73 -19.63 -1.98
C ARG A 86 -12.59 -20.61 -2.17
N TYR A 87 -12.53 -21.64 -1.33
CA TYR A 87 -11.48 -22.64 -1.36
C TYR A 87 -12.04 -24.04 -1.04
N PHE A 88 -11.74 -25.03 -1.86
CA PHE A 88 -12.35 -26.38 -1.80
C PHE A 88 -13.89 -26.42 -1.69
N GLY A 89 -14.57 -25.44 -2.28
CA GLY A 89 -16.03 -25.34 -2.22
C GLY A 89 -16.58 -24.71 -0.93
N GLU A 90 -15.73 -24.48 0.07
CA GLU A 90 -16.05 -23.69 1.26
C GLU A 90 -15.92 -22.20 0.94
N LEU A 91 -16.86 -21.41 1.48
CA LEU A 91 -16.87 -19.96 1.39
C LEU A 91 -16.58 -19.39 2.78
N ASN A 92 -15.58 -18.53 2.87
CA ASN A 92 -15.13 -17.94 4.11
C ASN A 92 -14.99 -16.43 3.95
N ASP A 93 -15.56 -15.70 4.90
CA ASP A 93 -15.54 -14.24 4.93
C ASP A 93 -14.62 -13.71 6.02
N ASP A 94 -13.83 -12.70 5.68
CA ASP A 94 -12.99 -11.97 6.63
C ASP A 94 -13.36 -10.48 6.68
N ASN A 95 -13.78 -10.03 7.86
CA ASN A 95 -14.20 -8.65 8.11
C ASN A 95 -13.15 -7.91 8.94
N LYS A 96 -12.68 -6.77 8.40
CA LYS A 96 -11.65 -5.94 9.01
C LYS A 96 -12.09 -4.49 9.12
N TYR A 97 -12.15 -4.01 10.35
CA TYR A 97 -12.37 -2.62 10.69
C TYR A 97 -11.03 -1.94 10.96
N HIS A 98 -10.81 -0.76 10.40
CA HIS A 98 -9.61 0.02 10.68
C HIS A 98 -9.97 1.49 10.88
N LEU A 99 -9.57 2.01 12.04
CA LEU A 99 -9.56 3.44 12.32
C LEU A 99 -8.16 3.97 12.02
N GLY A 100 -8.10 5.04 11.22
CA GLY A 100 -6.86 5.70 10.84
C GLY A 100 -7.09 7.17 10.57
N LEU A 101 -6.12 7.79 9.89
CA LEU A 101 -6.16 9.19 9.51
C LEU A 101 -6.11 9.30 7.99
N ALA A 102 -7.09 9.96 7.39
CA ALA A 102 -7.12 10.22 5.96
C ALA A 102 -6.21 11.39 5.60
N ASN A 103 -6.30 12.50 6.34
CA ASN A 103 -5.45 13.65 6.13
C ASN A 103 -5.16 14.44 7.42
N PHE A 104 -4.07 15.18 7.37
CA PHE A 104 -3.71 16.25 8.31
C PHE A 104 -3.04 17.34 7.50
N GLY A 105 -3.38 18.60 7.74
CA GLY A 105 -2.85 19.71 6.95
C GLY A 105 -2.84 21.02 7.71
N LEU A 106 -1.77 21.77 7.52
CA LEU A 106 -1.63 23.16 7.93
C LEU A 106 -1.32 23.98 6.69
N VAL A 107 -2.10 25.02 6.46
CA VAL A 107 -1.83 26.03 5.43
C VAL A 107 -1.65 27.36 6.12
N PHE A 108 -0.57 28.06 5.79
CA PHE A 108 -0.27 29.41 6.24
C PHE A 108 -0.40 30.35 5.06
N THR A 109 -1.11 31.45 5.24
CA THR A 109 -1.28 32.46 4.20
C THR A 109 -0.76 33.80 4.68
N SER A 110 0.04 34.46 3.86
CA SER A 110 0.54 35.81 4.12
C SER A 110 0.14 36.72 2.97
N ASP A 111 -0.55 37.81 3.31
CA ASP A 111 -0.81 38.90 2.37
C ASP A 111 0.48 39.74 2.22
N LEU A 112 0.97 39.80 0.98
CA LEU A 112 2.16 40.57 0.62
C LEU A 112 1.81 41.92 -0.02
N ASP A 113 0.53 42.15 -0.35
CA ASP A 113 0.02 43.38 -0.93
C ASP A 113 -0.17 44.46 0.13
N LYS A 114 0.93 44.87 0.77
CA LYS A 114 0.96 45.92 1.81
C LYS A 114 0.92 47.34 1.23
N GLY A 115 0.22 47.56 0.13
CA GLY A 115 0.11 48.88 -0.52
C GLY A 115 1.38 49.37 -1.23
N LYS A 116 2.30 48.46 -1.57
CA LYS A 116 3.42 48.73 -2.48
C LYS A 116 3.12 48.05 -3.81
N GLU A 117 3.53 48.67 -4.92
CA GLU A 117 3.45 48.14 -6.30
C GLU A 117 4.28 46.85 -6.49
N SER A 118 4.01 45.84 -5.68
CA SER A 118 4.61 44.52 -5.73
C SER A 118 3.76 43.66 -6.66
N GLY A 119 4.39 43.01 -7.64
CA GLY A 119 3.73 41.99 -8.47
C GLY A 119 3.27 40.76 -7.67
N TRP A 120 3.74 40.61 -6.42
CA TRP A 120 3.33 39.54 -5.52
C TRP A 120 2.16 39.98 -4.65
N LYS A 121 1.04 39.26 -4.75
CA LYS A 121 -0.18 39.51 -3.98
C LYS A 121 -0.21 38.69 -2.69
N ASN A 122 -0.14 37.37 -2.79
CA ASN A 122 -0.21 36.48 -1.64
C ASN A 122 0.91 35.45 -1.68
N LEU A 123 1.31 34.97 -0.49
CA LEU A 123 2.17 33.81 -0.32
C LEU A 123 1.45 32.77 0.52
N GLN A 124 1.38 31.54 0.02
CA GLN A 124 0.85 30.41 0.76
C GLN A 124 1.92 29.33 0.96
N PHE A 125 1.98 28.78 2.17
CA PHE A 125 2.84 27.67 2.53
C PHE A 125 2.01 26.60 3.20
N GLY A 126 2.09 25.36 2.72
CA GLY A 126 1.33 24.23 3.24
C GLY A 126 2.22 23.08 3.63
N ILE A 127 1.94 22.45 4.75
CA ILE A 127 2.58 21.20 5.19
C ILE A 127 1.54 20.24 5.75
N GLY A 128 1.73 18.95 5.47
CA GLY A 128 0.85 17.93 6.00
C GLY A 128 0.96 16.60 5.25
N TYR A 129 -0.08 15.81 5.41
CA TYR A 129 -0.18 14.42 4.98
C TYR A 129 -1.58 14.16 4.40
N THR A 130 -1.62 13.50 3.25
CA THR A 130 -2.86 12.95 2.68
C THR A 130 -2.57 11.50 2.27
N ARG A 131 -3.40 10.56 2.74
CA ARG A 131 -3.33 9.16 2.32
C ARG A 131 -3.89 9.03 0.91
N LEU A 132 -3.13 8.46 -0.03
CA LEU A 132 -3.56 8.27 -1.43
C LEU A 132 -4.15 6.89 -1.70
N ASN A 133 -3.69 5.87 -0.99
CA ASN A 133 -4.17 4.49 -1.14
C ASN A 133 -4.04 3.75 0.20
N ASN A 134 -4.86 2.71 0.36
CA ASN A 134 -4.79 1.79 1.48
C ASN A 134 -4.67 0.35 0.96
N TYR A 135 -3.50 -0.27 1.15
CA TYR A 135 -3.23 -1.64 0.73
C TYR A 135 -3.35 -2.66 1.87
N ASN A 136 -3.87 -2.24 3.02
CA ASN A 136 -3.95 -3.06 4.22
C ASN A 136 -5.11 -4.07 4.17
N ASN A 137 -4.98 -5.11 3.36
CA ASN A 137 -5.97 -6.18 3.29
C ASN A 137 -5.65 -7.34 4.25
N ARG A 138 -6.67 -8.06 4.71
CA ARG A 138 -6.52 -9.36 5.40
C ARG A 138 -7.34 -10.38 4.63
N VAL A 139 -6.80 -11.57 4.49
CA VAL A 139 -7.41 -12.66 3.76
C VAL A 139 -7.35 -13.89 4.66
N PHE A 140 -8.49 -14.52 4.88
CA PHE A 140 -8.58 -15.79 5.58
C PHE A 140 -8.98 -16.85 4.56
N ILE A 141 -8.16 -17.90 4.42
CA ILE A 141 -8.40 -19.00 3.48
C ILE A 141 -8.45 -20.29 4.27
N GLN A 142 -9.58 -20.99 4.16
CA GLN A 142 -9.80 -22.29 4.78
C GLN A 142 -10.59 -23.19 3.81
N GLY A 143 -10.33 -24.49 3.87
CA GLY A 143 -11.08 -25.48 3.12
C GLY A 143 -10.56 -26.89 3.40
N PHE A 144 -11.46 -27.89 3.42
CA PHE A 144 -11.06 -29.28 3.53
C PHE A 144 -10.63 -29.87 2.18
N ASN A 145 -9.38 -30.32 2.08
CA ASN A 145 -8.88 -30.99 0.89
C ASN A 145 -9.21 -32.50 0.92
N ASN A 146 -10.14 -32.93 0.08
CA ASN A 146 -10.49 -34.35 -0.08
C ASN A 146 -9.57 -35.14 -1.04
N ASN A 147 -8.71 -34.47 -1.81
CA ASN A 147 -7.94 -35.11 -2.88
C ASN A 147 -6.53 -35.50 -2.47
N SER A 148 -5.93 -34.79 -1.52
CA SER A 148 -4.57 -35.07 -1.06
C SER A 148 -4.36 -34.63 0.38
N SER A 149 -3.34 -35.20 1.01
CA SER A 149 -2.88 -34.81 2.34
C SER A 149 -1.35 -34.72 2.36
N LEU A 150 -0.80 -34.30 3.50
CA LEU A 150 0.65 -34.39 3.72
C LEU A 150 1.19 -35.80 3.46
N MET A 151 0.39 -36.84 3.78
CA MET A 151 0.76 -38.23 3.56
C MET A 151 0.98 -38.56 2.08
N THR A 152 0.20 -37.94 1.18
CA THR A 152 0.38 -38.10 -0.27
C THR A 152 1.77 -37.65 -0.72
N SER A 153 2.32 -36.59 -0.10
CA SER A 153 3.69 -36.15 -0.39
C SER A 153 4.74 -37.15 0.10
N TYR A 154 4.49 -37.83 1.23
CA TYR A 154 5.41 -38.83 1.76
C TYR A 154 5.39 -40.13 0.95
N VAL A 155 4.22 -40.60 0.52
CA VAL A 155 4.11 -41.72 -0.44
C VAL A 155 4.93 -41.41 -1.69
N HIS A 156 4.74 -40.22 -2.28
CA HIS A 156 5.47 -39.85 -3.49
C HIS A 156 6.98 -39.72 -3.28
N ALA A 157 7.42 -39.32 -2.09
CA ALA A 157 8.84 -39.27 -1.74
C ALA A 157 9.43 -40.67 -1.47
N ALA A 158 8.61 -41.61 -0.99
CA ALA A 158 9.00 -43.00 -0.77
C ALA A 158 9.05 -43.81 -2.07
N ASP A 159 8.29 -43.41 -3.09
CA ASP A 159 8.31 -44.05 -4.40
C ASP A 159 9.75 -44.18 -4.92
N PHE A 160 10.12 -45.39 -5.35
CA PHE A 160 11.43 -45.76 -5.87
C PHE A 160 12.62 -45.64 -4.90
N ASN A 161 12.39 -45.43 -3.60
CA ASN A 161 13.42 -45.46 -2.57
C ASN A 161 13.32 -46.72 -1.70
N THR A 162 14.45 -47.17 -1.16
CA THR A 162 14.46 -48.23 -0.15
C THR A 162 14.25 -47.61 1.25
N PRO A 163 13.72 -48.38 2.23
CA PRO A 163 13.46 -47.86 3.58
C PRO A 163 14.67 -47.17 4.24
N GLU A 164 15.89 -47.63 3.95
CA GLU A 164 17.13 -47.07 4.51
C GLU A 164 17.51 -45.70 3.93
N ASN A 165 16.92 -45.34 2.79
CA ASN A 165 17.16 -44.08 2.08
C ASN A 165 16.02 -43.06 2.27
N LEU A 166 15.05 -43.35 3.14
CA LEU A 166 13.97 -42.42 3.49
C LEU A 166 14.47 -41.36 4.48
N ASP A 167 13.87 -40.17 4.43
CA ASP A 167 14.19 -39.10 5.37
C ASP A 167 13.70 -39.45 6.79
N ASN A 168 14.64 -39.51 7.74
CA ASN A 168 14.40 -39.95 9.11
C ASN A 168 13.46 -39.06 9.94
N PHE A 169 13.13 -37.84 9.47
CA PHE A 169 12.26 -36.90 10.19
C PHE A 169 10.89 -36.72 9.54
N THR A 170 10.67 -37.31 8.37
CA THR A 170 9.43 -37.20 7.61
C THR A 170 9.00 -38.58 7.10
N THR A 171 9.38 -38.95 5.88
CA THR A 171 8.94 -40.17 5.19
C THR A 171 9.30 -41.45 5.93
N GLY A 172 10.48 -41.51 6.57
CA GLY A 172 10.90 -42.67 7.37
C GLY A 172 10.01 -42.90 8.58
N LEU A 173 9.64 -41.84 9.31
CA LEU A 173 8.71 -41.95 10.44
C LEU A 173 7.30 -42.36 9.99
N ALA A 174 6.86 -41.86 8.83
CA ALA A 174 5.57 -42.27 8.25
C ALA A 174 5.58 -43.77 7.89
N TYR A 175 6.67 -44.27 7.33
CA TYR A 175 6.86 -45.69 7.03
C TYR A 175 6.91 -46.55 8.31
N ASP A 176 7.71 -46.14 9.31
CA ASP A 176 7.87 -46.86 10.58
C ASP A 176 6.56 -46.97 11.37
N THR A 177 5.65 -46.00 11.19
CA THR A 177 4.32 -45.96 11.81
C THR A 177 3.21 -46.56 10.95
N TRP A 178 3.55 -47.19 9.81
CA TRP A 178 2.61 -47.82 8.88
C TRP A 178 1.56 -46.85 8.31
N LEU A 179 1.95 -45.59 8.14
CA LEU A 179 1.11 -44.57 7.51
C LEU A 179 1.28 -44.52 5.99
N ILE A 180 2.40 -45.04 5.47
CA ILE A 180 2.72 -45.22 4.04
C ILE A 180 3.37 -46.58 3.77
#